data_AF-A0A369BAV4-F1
#
_entry.id   AF-A0A369BAV4-F1
#
_cell.length_a   1.000
_cell.length_b   1.000
_cell.length_c   1.000
_cell.angle_alpha   90.00
_cell.angle_beta   90.00
_cell.angle_gamma   90.00
#
_symmetry.space_group_name_H-M   'P 1'
#
loop_
_entity.id
_entity.type
_entity.pdbx_description
1 polymer ?
#
loop_
_entity_poly.entity_id
_entity_poly.type
_entity_poly.pdbx_seq_one_letter_code
_entity_poly.pdbx_strand_id
1 'polypeptide(L)'
;MTAQRQAATQSMINWLADEHELGRKPSKIEIAGEFDLHNMHYYIFKYKKTMLGKWLLGVCGGYDHPSDTEHCGHVFSEMQPYDPATAEQESIKIVEMIREYWMKQAAAIEAEQAQDDETESQNDSSGIFNGFVLLNSSECDLEQIKSNLLKDWNIVYPSGEDERESREHEGILVFDMDGFTLAVSFVDAPVPDGEAEHYAQGNYLWPEGADVVKTHVAQIILAVFTRTGSPLDSGKMYVKLAASCLKLPNAVGLYSSGTVFEPEMFLRMAEIIKSDDDFPLLNLVHFGLVRTESGLNGYTYGLKPFGKEEIEILDSQADPADLREFLMDISSYVVEQNVTLRNGETIGFTAEQKLPITRSEGVYVNGESLKIGF
;
A
#
# COMPACT_ATOMS: atom_id res chain seq x y z
N MET A 1 -15.38 -29.98 25.44
CA MET A 1 -14.22 -29.14 25.11
C MET A 1 -14.76 -27.75 24.85
N THR A 2 -14.20 -26.69 25.43
CA THR A 2 -14.65 -25.31 25.17
C THR A 2 -14.30 -24.91 23.72
N ALA A 3 -14.99 -23.91 23.16
CA ALA A 3 -14.71 -23.39 21.82
C ALA A 3 -13.24 -22.93 21.69
N GLN A 4 -12.73 -22.22 22.71
CA GLN A 4 -11.33 -21.80 22.77
C GLN A 4 -10.34 -22.99 22.78
N ARG A 5 -10.62 -24.08 23.51
CA ARG A 5 -9.77 -25.29 23.48
C ARG A 5 -9.74 -25.96 22.10
N GLN A 6 -10.85 -25.94 21.37
CA GLN A 6 -10.91 -26.45 20.01
C GLN A 6 -10.12 -25.55 19.06
N ALA A 7 -10.28 -24.23 19.17
CA ALA A 7 -9.52 -23.25 18.41
C ALA A 7 -8.01 -23.40 18.66
N ALA A 8 -7.56 -23.43 19.92
CA ALA A 8 -6.15 -23.63 20.27
C ALA A 8 -5.58 -24.94 19.71
N THR A 9 -6.36 -26.02 19.77
CA THR A 9 -5.92 -27.31 19.20
C THR A 9 -5.77 -27.21 17.69
N GLN A 10 -6.71 -26.55 16.99
CA GLN A 10 -6.66 -26.38 15.55
C GLN A 10 -5.50 -25.46 15.13
N SER A 11 -5.27 -24.36 15.85
CA SER A 11 -4.14 -23.46 15.65
C SER A 11 -2.81 -24.20 15.77
N MET A 12 -2.63 -24.99 16.83
CA MET A 12 -1.41 -25.78 17.02
C MET A 12 -1.22 -26.83 15.91
N ILE A 13 -2.29 -27.48 15.45
CA ILE A 13 -2.22 -28.45 14.34
C ILE A 13 -1.83 -27.75 13.04
N ASN A 14 -2.42 -26.59 12.75
CA ASN A 14 -2.14 -25.83 11.54
C ASN A 14 -0.68 -25.35 11.53
N TRP A 15 -0.23 -24.77 12.65
CA TRP A 15 1.16 -24.33 12.82
C TRP A 15 2.14 -25.48 12.63
N LEU A 16 1.91 -26.63 13.27
CA LEU A 16 2.77 -27.81 13.11
C LEU A 16 2.73 -28.38 11.67
N ALA A 17 1.64 -28.20 10.93
CA ALA A 17 1.49 -28.73 9.59
C ALA A 17 2.20 -27.89 8.52
N ASP A 18 2.63 -26.67 8.84
CA ASP A 18 3.42 -25.81 7.97
C ASP A 18 4.70 -26.51 7.49
N GLU A 19 5.12 -26.24 6.26
CA GLU A 19 6.28 -26.85 5.62
C GLU A 19 7.60 -26.53 6.33
N HIS A 20 7.68 -25.39 7.03
CA HIS A 20 8.84 -24.99 7.81
C HIS A 20 8.92 -25.70 9.18
N GLU A 21 7.84 -26.38 9.61
CA GLU A 21 7.74 -27.05 10.91
C GLU A 21 7.82 -28.58 10.78
N LEU A 22 6.67 -29.28 10.65
CA LEU A 22 6.66 -30.72 10.37
C LEU A 22 6.36 -31.06 8.91
N GLY A 23 5.82 -30.10 8.13
CA GLY A 23 5.28 -30.30 6.78
C GLY A 23 4.06 -31.23 6.72
N ARG A 24 3.48 -31.58 7.88
CA ARG A 24 2.29 -32.44 8.00
C ARG A 24 1.69 -32.36 9.39
N LYS A 25 0.43 -32.75 9.51
CA LYS A 25 -0.26 -32.85 10.81
C LYS A 25 0.48 -33.82 11.76
N PRO A 26 0.53 -33.51 13.07
CA PRO A 26 1.11 -34.42 14.05
C PRO A 26 0.30 -35.72 14.11
N SER A 27 0.99 -36.85 14.32
CA SER A 27 0.35 -38.17 14.45
C SER A 27 -0.55 -38.28 15.69
N LYS A 28 -0.24 -37.53 16.73
CA LYS A 28 -1.03 -37.41 17.95
C LYS A 28 -0.79 -36.05 18.59
N ILE A 29 -1.81 -35.43 19.15
CA ILE A 29 -1.74 -34.16 19.87
C ILE A 29 -2.78 -34.14 20.99
N GLU A 30 -2.40 -33.67 22.17
CA GLU A 30 -3.24 -33.58 23.36
C GLU A 30 -2.90 -32.28 24.12
N ILE A 31 -3.92 -31.63 24.69
CA ILE A 31 -3.71 -30.60 25.70
C ILE A 31 -3.22 -31.29 26.97
N ALA A 32 -2.07 -30.84 27.46
CA ALA A 32 -1.36 -31.39 28.61
C ALA A 32 -1.46 -30.52 29.86
N GLY A 33 -1.84 -29.25 29.71
CA GLY A 33 -2.00 -28.28 30.79
C GLY A 33 -2.44 -26.92 30.25
N GLU A 34 -2.67 -25.97 31.14
CA GLU A 34 -3.01 -24.59 30.82
C GLU A 34 -2.43 -23.68 31.91
N PHE A 35 -2.14 -22.44 31.57
CA PHE A 35 -1.59 -21.44 32.49
C PHE A 35 -1.95 -20.02 32.04
N ASP A 36 -1.90 -19.08 32.98
CA ASP A 36 -2.09 -17.66 32.71
C ASP A 36 -0.76 -16.92 32.85
N LEU A 37 -0.44 -16.04 31.91
CA LEU A 37 0.78 -15.24 31.93
C LEU A 37 0.50 -13.88 31.26
N HIS A 38 0.96 -12.78 31.86
CA HIS A 38 0.72 -11.41 31.37
C HIS A 38 -0.76 -11.10 31.08
N ASN A 39 -1.67 -11.59 31.94
CA ASN A 39 -3.13 -11.49 31.80
C ASN A 39 -3.74 -12.19 30.57
N MET A 40 -2.97 -13.04 29.89
CA MET A 40 -3.45 -13.87 28.79
C MET A 40 -3.48 -15.34 29.18
N HIS A 41 -4.39 -16.08 28.57
CA HIS A 41 -4.53 -17.52 28.77
C HIS A 41 -3.75 -18.33 27.73
N TYR A 42 -3.18 -19.46 28.15
CA TYR A 42 -2.34 -20.35 27.33
C TYR A 42 -2.64 -21.83 27.56
N TYR A 43 -2.51 -22.62 26.48
CA TYR A 43 -2.61 -24.07 26.50
C TYR A 43 -1.26 -24.71 26.20
N ILE A 44 -0.90 -25.69 27.02
CA ILE A 44 0.27 -26.54 26.84
C ILE A 44 -0.16 -27.76 26.03
N PHE A 45 0.52 -28.01 24.93
CA PHE A 45 0.33 -29.18 24.09
C PHE A 45 1.47 -30.16 24.26
N LYS A 46 1.12 -31.45 24.24
CA LYS A 46 2.08 -32.51 23.91
C LYS A 46 1.66 -33.14 22.59
N TYR A 47 2.61 -33.36 21.70
CA TYR A 47 2.32 -33.96 20.39
C TYR A 47 3.43 -34.93 19.95
N LYS A 48 3.14 -35.73 18.92
CA LYS A 48 4.07 -36.69 18.33
C LYS A 48 4.21 -36.49 16.83
N LYS A 49 5.44 -36.38 16.34
CA LYS A 49 5.75 -36.34 14.89
C LYS A 49 5.34 -37.63 14.17
N THR A 50 5.53 -38.77 14.82
CA THR A 50 5.19 -40.11 14.32
C THR A 50 4.62 -40.96 15.45
N MET A 51 3.87 -42.02 15.13
CA MET A 51 3.20 -42.86 16.14
C MET A 51 4.15 -43.43 17.21
N LEU A 52 5.37 -43.81 16.80
CA LEU A 52 6.42 -44.35 17.67
C LEU A 52 7.37 -43.27 18.23
N GLY A 53 7.17 -42.00 17.86
CA GLY A 53 8.00 -40.89 18.31
C GLY A 53 7.80 -40.53 19.78
N LYS A 54 8.76 -39.75 20.29
CA LYS A 54 8.67 -39.11 21.62
C LYS A 54 7.57 -38.05 21.61
N TRP A 55 7.00 -37.79 22.78
CA TRP A 55 6.15 -36.64 22.99
C TRP A 55 7.01 -35.37 23.02
N LEU A 56 6.56 -34.34 22.32
CA LEU A 56 7.20 -33.05 22.21
C LEU A 56 6.29 -31.96 22.79
N LEU A 57 6.88 -30.94 23.39
CA LEU A 57 6.19 -29.81 23.99
C LEU A 57 5.82 -28.77 22.92
N GLY A 58 4.60 -28.25 22.98
CA GLY A 58 4.19 -27.06 22.24
C GLY A 58 3.33 -26.16 23.10
N VAL A 59 3.24 -24.89 22.75
CA VAL A 59 2.40 -23.90 23.44
C VAL A 59 1.55 -23.16 22.42
N CYS A 60 0.30 -22.91 22.76
CA CYS A 60 -0.59 -22.05 21.99
C CYS A 60 -1.42 -21.20 22.96
N GLY A 61 -1.39 -19.89 22.80
CA GLY A 61 -2.13 -18.98 23.65
C GLY A 61 -2.00 -17.52 23.26
N GLY A 62 -2.26 -16.64 24.23
CA GLY A 62 -2.46 -15.22 23.98
C GLY A 62 -3.94 -14.86 23.82
N TYR A 63 -4.81 -15.48 24.62
CA TYR A 63 -6.24 -15.17 24.66
C TYR A 63 -6.54 -14.22 25.82
N ASP A 64 -7.21 -13.11 25.56
CA ASP A 64 -7.56 -12.10 26.58
C ASP A 64 -8.82 -12.48 27.37
N HIS A 65 -9.78 -13.14 26.73
CA HIS A 65 -11.02 -13.58 27.35
C HIS A 65 -11.29 -15.09 27.14
N PRO A 66 -11.90 -15.80 28.11
CA PRO A 66 -12.18 -17.25 27.99
C PRO A 66 -13.12 -17.66 26.83
N SER A 67 -13.85 -16.70 26.25
CA SER A 67 -14.71 -16.92 25.08
C SER A 67 -13.99 -16.76 23.75
N ASP A 68 -12.77 -16.21 23.75
CA ASP A 68 -12.08 -15.85 22.52
C ASP A 68 -11.59 -17.10 21.82
N THR A 69 -11.70 -17.10 20.49
CA THR A 69 -11.17 -18.16 19.62
C THR A 69 -9.96 -17.71 18.82
N GLU A 70 -9.64 -16.42 18.86
CA GLU A 70 -8.46 -15.81 18.25
C GLU A 70 -7.46 -15.46 19.34
N HIS A 71 -6.16 -15.53 19.03
CA HIS A 71 -5.08 -15.28 19.97
C HIS A 71 -3.98 -14.44 19.32
N CYS A 72 -3.19 -13.73 20.12
CA CYS A 72 -2.12 -12.81 19.68
C CYS A 72 -0.86 -13.51 19.12
N GLY A 73 -1.02 -14.62 18.38
CA GLY A 73 0.09 -15.26 17.64
C GLY A 73 1.09 -16.09 18.47
N HIS A 74 0.87 -16.36 19.76
CA HIS A 74 1.78 -17.18 20.58
C HIS A 74 1.58 -18.69 20.35
N VAL A 75 1.87 -19.20 19.14
CA VAL A 75 1.85 -20.63 18.80
C VAL A 75 3.25 -21.08 18.42
N PHE A 76 3.83 -22.01 19.18
CA PHE A 76 5.22 -22.40 18.96
C PHE A 76 5.60 -23.76 19.57
N SER A 77 6.64 -24.37 19.02
CA SER A 77 7.34 -25.51 19.60
C SER A 77 8.81 -25.55 19.17
N GLU A 78 9.74 -25.61 20.13
CA GLU A 78 11.15 -25.90 19.86
C GLU A 78 11.43 -27.37 19.52
N MET A 79 10.38 -28.18 19.36
CA MET A 79 10.47 -29.63 19.13
C MET A 79 11.22 -30.36 20.26
N GLN A 80 11.26 -29.78 21.46
CA GLN A 80 11.88 -30.36 22.64
C GLN A 80 10.99 -31.46 23.26
N PRO A 81 11.58 -32.47 23.92
CA PRO A 81 10.80 -33.51 24.59
C PRO A 81 9.85 -32.94 25.64
N TYR A 82 8.62 -33.46 25.68
CA TYR A 82 7.66 -33.13 26.73
C TYR A 82 8.02 -33.86 28.03
N ASP A 83 8.23 -33.10 29.11
CA ASP A 83 8.34 -33.60 30.47
C ASP A 83 7.24 -32.97 31.35
N PRO A 84 6.33 -33.76 31.95
CA PRO A 84 5.25 -33.22 32.77
C PRO A 84 5.75 -32.42 34.00
N ALA A 85 6.97 -32.67 34.50
CA ALA A 85 7.50 -31.96 35.66
C ALA A 85 7.96 -30.53 35.33
N THR A 86 8.33 -30.26 34.07
CA THR A 86 8.87 -28.97 33.63
C THR A 86 8.03 -28.27 32.57
N ALA A 87 7.01 -28.95 32.03
CA ALA A 87 6.22 -28.46 30.89
C ALA A 87 5.67 -27.03 31.05
N GLU A 88 5.17 -26.68 32.23
CA GLU A 88 4.66 -25.33 32.50
C GLU A 88 5.80 -24.30 32.49
N GLN A 89 6.89 -24.57 33.20
CA GLN A 89 8.05 -23.69 33.27
C GLN A 89 8.71 -23.51 31.89
N GLU A 90 8.81 -24.57 31.10
CA GLU A 90 9.33 -24.53 29.73
C GLU A 90 8.41 -23.79 28.78
N SER A 91 7.08 -23.95 28.93
CA SER A 91 6.11 -23.20 28.13
C SER A 91 6.16 -21.70 28.44
N ILE A 92 6.31 -21.32 29.72
CA ILE A 92 6.51 -19.93 30.13
C ILE A 92 7.77 -19.35 29.47
N LYS A 93 8.88 -20.08 29.47
CA LYS A 93 10.12 -19.62 28.80
C LYS A 93 9.93 -19.37 27.31
N ILE A 94 9.22 -20.27 26.62
CA ILE A 94 8.89 -20.11 25.20
C ILE A 94 8.04 -18.84 24.99
N VAL A 95 7.02 -18.62 25.81
CA VAL A 95 6.16 -17.43 25.70
C VAL A 95 6.95 -16.14 25.97
N GLU A 96 7.81 -16.12 27.00
CA GLU A 96 8.67 -14.95 27.27
C GLU A 96 9.65 -14.69 26.13
N MET A 97 10.25 -15.72 25.53
CA MET A 97 11.13 -15.57 24.36
C MET A 97 10.39 -14.95 23.17
N ILE A 98 9.19 -15.45 22.86
CA ILE A 98 8.37 -14.92 21.76
C ILE A 98 7.98 -13.48 22.06
N ARG A 99 7.56 -13.18 23.29
CA ARG A 99 7.22 -11.84 23.73
C ARG A 99 8.42 -10.90 23.66
N GLU A 100 9.60 -11.31 24.12
CA GLU A 100 10.83 -10.51 24.02
C GLU A 100 11.22 -10.26 22.57
N TYR A 101 11.04 -11.24 21.68
CA TYR A 101 11.24 -11.07 20.24
C TYR A 101 10.29 -10.01 19.68
N TRP A 102 8.99 -10.11 19.96
CA TRP A 102 7.99 -9.13 19.52
C TRP A 102 8.18 -7.76 20.18
N MET A 103 8.59 -7.68 21.44
CA MET A 103 8.92 -6.42 22.11
C MET A 103 10.17 -5.78 21.52
N LYS A 104 11.19 -6.56 21.13
CA LYS A 104 12.36 -6.02 20.43
C LYS A 104 12.03 -5.58 19.02
N GLN A 105 11.16 -6.31 18.32
CA GLN A 105 10.70 -5.93 16.99
C GLN A 105 9.81 -4.69 17.04
N ALA A 106 8.87 -4.63 17.99
CA ALA A 106 8.06 -3.45 18.27
C ALA A 106 8.93 -2.27 18.71
N ALA A 107 9.92 -2.46 19.59
CA ALA A 107 10.85 -1.41 19.99
C ALA A 107 11.80 -0.99 18.86
N ALA A 108 12.13 -1.87 17.93
CA ALA A 108 12.89 -1.52 16.73
C ALA A 108 12.04 -0.72 15.75
N ILE A 109 10.77 -1.10 15.56
CA ILE A 109 9.77 -0.33 14.82
C ILE A 109 9.53 1.02 15.49
N GLU A 110 9.37 1.06 16.82
CA GLU A 110 9.20 2.28 17.60
C GLU A 110 10.48 3.13 17.62
N ALA A 111 11.67 2.53 17.53
CA ALA A 111 12.95 3.27 17.44
C ALA A 111 13.25 3.77 16.03
N GLU A 112 12.79 3.05 14.99
CA GLU A 112 12.69 3.56 13.62
C GLU A 112 11.70 4.74 13.60
N GLN A 113 10.51 4.60 14.20
CA GLN A 113 9.51 5.66 14.35
C GLN A 113 9.97 6.82 15.25
N ALA A 114 10.79 6.58 16.28
CA ALA A 114 11.30 7.62 17.17
C ALA A 114 12.55 8.31 16.60
N GLN A 115 13.26 7.69 15.65
CA GLN A 115 14.23 8.39 14.81
C GLN A 115 13.53 9.28 13.77
N ASP A 116 12.28 9.00 13.42
CA ASP A 116 11.46 9.88 12.57
C ASP A 116 10.89 11.11 13.34
N ASP A 117 10.64 11.01 14.64
CA ASP A 117 10.03 12.09 15.46
C ASP A 117 10.95 13.28 15.76
N GLU A 118 12.29 13.16 15.67
CA GLU A 118 13.19 14.32 15.82
C GLU A 118 13.40 15.10 14.51
N THR A 119 12.78 14.66 13.41
CA THR A 119 12.76 15.35 12.11
C THR A 119 11.35 15.54 11.60
N GLU A 120 10.55 16.37 12.27
CA GLU A 120 9.40 17.02 11.63
C GLU A 120 9.89 17.95 10.50
N SER A 121 10.10 17.37 9.31
CA SER A 121 9.76 17.98 8.03
C SER A 121 9.76 16.93 6.91
N GLN A 122 8.55 16.68 6.38
CA GLN A 122 8.19 16.21 5.02
C GLN A 122 8.01 14.69 4.75
N ASN A 123 6.74 14.32 4.58
CA ASN A 123 6.24 13.32 3.63
C ASN A 123 7.00 11.98 3.53
N ASP A 124 6.65 11.04 4.41
CA ASP A 124 7.11 9.64 4.40
C ASP A 124 6.55 8.79 3.22
N SER A 125 5.81 9.41 2.29
CA SER A 125 5.42 8.81 1.00
C SER A 125 6.19 9.37 -0.19
N SER A 126 7.14 10.29 0.03
CA SER A 126 7.91 10.92 -1.02
C SER A 126 8.70 9.88 -1.81
N GLY A 127 8.50 9.83 -3.12
CA GLY A 127 9.15 8.89 -4.03
C GLY A 127 8.42 7.54 -4.19
N ILE A 128 7.27 7.35 -3.55
CA ILE A 128 6.44 6.15 -3.71
C ILE A 128 5.19 6.49 -4.51
N PHE A 129 5.10 5.94 -5.72
CA PHE A 129 3.92 6.03 -6.57
C PHE A 129 3.26 4.66 -6.68
N ASN A 130 1.96 4.58 -6.43
CA ASN A 130 1.23 3.33 -6.51
C ASN A 130 -0.21 3.54 -7.00
N GLY A 131 -0.81 2.46 -7.51
CA GLY A 131 -2.19 2.44 -7.96
C GLY A 131 -2.61 1.07 -8.47
N PHE A 132 -3.84 0.98 -8.96
CA PHE A 132 -4.47 -0.26 -9.40
C PHE A 132 -4.97 -0.13 -10.82
N VAL A 133 -4.46 -0.94 -11.75
CA VAL A 133 -5.09 -1.09 -13.06
C VAL A 133 -6.23 -2.07 -12.94
N LEU A 134 -7.42 -1.62 -13.31
CA LEU A 134 -8.67 -2.35 -13.17
C LEU A 134 -8.91 -3.18 -14.43
N LEU A 135 -9.20 -4.47 -14.28
CA LEU A 135 -9.37 -5.41 -15.40
C LEU A 135 -10.79 -5.99 -15.43
N ASN A 136 -11.42 -6.00 -16.61
CA ASN A 136 -12.76 -6.58 -16.80
C ASN A 136 -12.77 -8.10 -17.07
N SER A 137 -11.62 -8.76 -16.97
CA SER A 137 -11.48 -10.21 -16.97
C SER A 137 -10.32 -10.65 -16.05
N SER A 138 -10.33 -11.90 -15.59
CA SER A 138 -9.31 -12.52 -14.72
C SER A 138 -7.99 -12.86 -15.42
N GLU A 139 -7.69 -12.24 -16.56
CA GLU A 139 -6.50 -12.53 -17.36
C GLU A 139 -5.49 -11.40 -17.25
N CYS A 140 -4.21 -11.73 -17.01
CA CYS A 140 -3.12 -10.77 -16.98
C CYS A 140 -1.93 -11.29 -17.80
N ASP A 141 -1.65 -10.63 -18.92
CA ASP A 141 -0.53 -10.96 -19.79
C ASP A 141 0.72 -10.15 -19.40
N LEU A 142 1.53 -10.71 -18.51
CA LEU A 142 2.78 -10.10 -18.05
C LEU A 142 3.80 -9.91 -19.19
N GLU A 143 3.80 -10.79 -20.19
CA GLU A 143 4.69 -10.68 -21.35
C GLU A 143 4.30 -9.50 -22.23
N GLN A 144 2.99 -9.23 -22.38
CA GLN A 144 2.50 -8.04 -23.05
C GLN A 144 2.92 -6.76 -22.30
N ILE A 145 2.89 -6.74 -20.96
CA ILE A 145 3.38 -5.60 -20.16
C ILE A 145 4.87 -5.36 -20.43
N LYS A 146 5.71 -6.41 -20.39
CA LYS A 146 7.15 -6.32 -20.71
C LYS A 146 7.37 -5.82 -22.14
N SER A 147 6.59 -6.32 -23.10
CA SER A 147 6.65 -5.90 -24.50
C SER A 147 6.30 -4.43 -24.67
N ASN A 148 5.27 -3.95 -23.97
CA ASN A 148 4.86 -2.54 -23.97
C ASN A 148 5.95 -1.64 -23.37
N LEU A 149 6.51 -2.04 -22.22
CA LEU A 149 7.63 -1.34 -21.57
C LEU A 149 8.82 -1.17 -22.51
N LEU A 150 9.21 -2.24 -23.19
CA LEU A 150 10.31 -2.21 -24.15
C LEU A 150 9.97 -1.34 -25.37
N LYS A 151 8.81 -1.55 -25.99
CA LYS A 151 8.43 -0.91 -27.25
C LYS A 151 8.25 0.60 -27.10
N ASP A 152 7.60 1.04 -26.03
CA ASP A 152 7.20 2.44 -25.88
C ASP A 152 8.25 3.27 -25.15
N TRP A 153 9.02 2.63 -24.26
CA TRP A 153 9.89 3.33 -23.31
C TRP A 153 11.33 2.82 -23.29
N ASN A 154 11.66 1.78 -24.08
CA ASN A 154 12.96 1.11 -24.08
C ASN A 154 13.36 0.56 -22.70
N ILE A 155 12.38 0.18 -21.87
CA ILE A 155 12.60 -0.42 -20.55
C ILE A 155 12.64 -1.94 -20.72
N VAL A 156 13.79 -2.53 -20.41
CA VAL A 156 14.03 -3.97 -20.54
C VAL A 156 13.80 -4.65 -19.20
N TYR A 157 12.96 -5.68 -19.17
CA TYR A 157 12.87 -6.58 -18.04
C TYR A 157 14.09 -7.53 -18.03
N PRO A 158 14.89 -7.62 -16.96
CA PRO A 158 16.06 -8.47 -16.91
C PRO A 158 15.65 -9.96 -16.87
N SER A 159 15.94 -10.71 -17.95
CA SER A 159 15.73 -12.17 -18.00
C SER A 159 16.89 -12.87 -17.27
N GLY A 160 16.59 -13.61 -16.19
CA GLY A 160 17.55 -13.98 -15.14
C GLY A 160 18.67 -14.97 -15.49
N GLU A 161 19.88 -14.63 -15.01
CA GLU A 161 20.83 -15.57 -14.37
C GLU A 161 21.17 -15.15 -12.93
N ASP A 162 20.80 -13.95 -12.49
CA ASP A 162 21.02 -13.46 -11.12
C ASP A 162 19.71 -13.49 -10.31
N GLU A 163 19.49 -14.60 -9.59
CA GLU A 163 18.36 -14.83 -8.65
C GLU A 163 18.26 -13.79 -7.51
N ARG A 164 19.17 -12.81 -7.46
CA ARG A 164 19.20 -11.73 -6.44
C ARG A 164 18.50 -10.45 -6.87
N GLU A 165 18.19 -10.27 -8.17
CA GLU A 165 17.71 -8.98 -8.73
C GLU A 165 16.34 -9.04 -9.41
N SER A 166 15.77 -10.22 -9.64
CA SER A 166 14.42 -10.37 -10.20
C SER A 166 13.69 -11.56 -9.58
N ARG A 167 12.38 -11.40 -9.30
CA ARG A 167 11.51 -12.47 -8.79
C ARG A 167 10.27 -12.54 -9.66
N GLU A 168 10.24 -13.48 -10.60
CA GLU A 168 9.00 -13.87 -11.26
C GLU A 168 8.37 -15.02 -10.49
N HIS A 169 7.23 -14.75 -9.86
CA HIS A 169 6.36 -15.76 -9.26
C HIS A 169 4.94 -15.46 -9.70
N GLU A 170 4.20 -16.47 -10.16
CA GLU A 170 2.76 -16.45 -10.50
C GLU A 170 2.06 -15.07 -10.38
N GLY A 171 2.13 -14.24 -11.44
CA GLY A 171 1.43 -12.95 -11.47
C GLY A 171 2.22 -11.72 -10.97
N ILE A 172 3.47 -11.88 -10.54
CA ILE A 172 4.31 -10.82 -9.96
C ILE A 172 5.53 -10.54 -10.85
N LEU A 173 5.80 -9.26 -11.11
CA LEU A 173 7.05 -8.75 -11.68
C LEU A 173 7.66 -7.73 -10.72
N VAL A 174 8.90 -7.95 -10.28
CA VAL A 174 9.67 -6.97 -9.51
C VAL A 174 11.08 -6.90 -10.07
N PHE A 175 11.53 -5.71 -10.43
CA PHE A 175 12.86 -5.48 -10.99
C PHE A 175 13.32 -4.04 -10.74
N ASP A 176 14.64 -3.86 -10.72
CA ASP A 176 15.26 -2.55 -10.64
C ASP A 176 15.60 -2.02 -12.04
N MET A 177 15.40 -0.71 -12.26
CA MET A 177 15.75 0.00 -13.48
C MET A 177 16.13 1.43 -13.15
N ASP A 178 17.28 1.92 -13.62
CA ASP A 178 17.73 3.32 -13.50
C ASP A 178 17.62 3.93 -12.08
N GLY A 179 17.78 3.12 -11.04
CA GLY A 179 17.66 3.59 -9.65
C GLY A 179 16.25 3.57 -9.08
N PHE A 180 15.30 2.92 -9.75
CA PHE A 180 13.93 2.71 -9.30
C PHE A 180 13.65 1.22 -9.14
N THR A 181 12.85 0.85 -8.14
CA THR A 181 12.25 -0.49 -8.07
C THR A 181 10.84 -0.41 -8.63
N LEU A 182 10.56 -1.20 -9.67
CA LEU A 182 9.24 -1.32 -10.27
C LEU A 182 8.60 -2.62 -9.79
N ALA A 183 7.34 -2.56 -9.39
CA ALA A 183 6.55 -3.72 -8.96
C ALA A 183 5.20 -3.75 -9.67
N VAL A 184 4.85 -4.95 -10.14
CA VAL A 184 3.56 -5.28 -10.74
C VAL A 184 3.09 -6.56 -10.06
N SER A 185 1.86 -6.59 -9.53
CA SER A 185 1.27 -7.77 -8.92
C SER A 185 -0.17 -7.95 -9.37
N PHE A 186 -0.45 -9.07 -10.02
CA PHE A 186 -1.80 -9.45 -10.41
C PHE A 186 -2.58 -10.02 -9.22
N VAL A 187 -3.81 -9.55 -9.05
CA VAL A 187 -4.76 -10.04 -8.06
C VAL A 187 -6.05 -10.39 -8.78
N ASP A 188 -6.42 -11.67 -8.76
CA ASP A 188 -7.67 -12.20 -9.33
C ASP A 188 -8.87 -11.92 -8.40
N ALA A 189 -9.06 -10.65 -8.08
CA ALA A 189 -10.18 -10.12 -7.33
C ALA A 189 -10.35 -8.63 -7.64
N PRO A 190 -11.59 -8.10 -7.62
CA PRO A 190 -11.83 -6.67 -7.79
C PRO A 190 -11.23 -5.87 -6.63
N VAL A 191 -11.16 -4.55 -6.79
CA VAL A 191 -10.89 -3.65 -5.67
C VAL A 191 -12.03 -3.81 -4.65
N PRO A 192 -11.75 -4.00 -3.35
CA PRO A 192 -12.78 -4.25 -2.34
C PRO A 192 -13.81 -3.11 -2.21
N ASP A 193 -14.93 -3.44 -1.58
CA ASP A 193 -15.93 -2.49 -1.05
C ASP A 193 -16.54 -1.48 -2.03
N GLY A 194 -16.36 -1.68 -3.34
CA GLY A 194 -16.85 -0.75 -4.37
C GLY A 194 -16.09 0.58 -4.38
N GLU A 195 -14.87 0.60 -3.85
CA GLU A 195 -14.06 1.80 -3.67
C GLU A 195 -13.71 2.44 -5.03
N ALA A 196 -13.27 1.64 -6.00
CA ALA A 196 -12.91 2.13 -7.32
C ALA A 196 -14.10 2.79 -8.04
N GLU A 197 -15.30 2.20 -7.95
CA GLU A 197 -16.53 2.76 -8.51
C GLU A 197 -16.89 4.09 -7.84
N HIS A 198 -16.74 4.18 -6.52
CA HIS A 198 -17.01 5.41 -5.77
C HIS A 198 -16.10 6.55 -6.24
N TYR A 199 -14.79 6.31 -6.35
CA TYR A 199 -13.84 7.34 -6.80
C TYR A 199 -13.94 7.66 -8.29
N ALA A 200 -14.39 6.71 -9.12
CA ALA A 200 -14.70 6.97 -10.53
C ALA A 200 -15.87 7.95 -10.70
N GLN A 201 -16.89 7.90 -9.83
CA GLN A 201 -18.03 8.84 -9.86
C GLN A 201 -17.61 10.30 -9.66
N GLY A 202 -16.53 10.54 -8.92
CA GLY A 202 -16.00 11.88 -8.68
C GLY A 202 -15.27 12.49 -9.88
N ASN A 203 -14.93 11.70 -10.90
CA ASN A 203 -14.18 12.18 -12.05
C ASN A 203 -15.09 12.86 -13.09
N TYR A 204 -15.25 14.18 -12.99
CA TYR A 204 -16.06 14.98 -13.93
C TYR A 204 -15.55 14.97 -15.38
N LEU A 205 -14.33 14.50 -15.64
CA LEU A 205 -13.79 14.34 -16.99
C LEU A 205 -14.23 13.02 -17.65
N TRP A 206 -14.78 12.09 -16.87
CA TRP A 206 -15.16 10.76 -17.35
C TRP A 206 -16.54 10.35 -16.81
N PRO A 207 -17.64 10.92 -17.34
CA PRO A 207 -18.99 10.72 -16.82
C PRO A 207 -19.45 9.26 -16.78
N GLU A 208 -19.05 8.44 -17.75
CA GLU A 208 -19.37 7.01 -17.82
C GLU A 208 -18.42 6.13 -16.99
N GLY A 209 -17.43 6.72 -16.32
CA GLY A 209 -16.35 6.01 -15.65
C GLY A 209 -16.83 5.03 -14.59
N ALA A 210 -17.81 5.41 -13.78
CA ALA A 210 -18.37 4.52 -12.76
C ALA A 210 -19.01 3.26 -13.34
N ASP A 211 -19.72 3.37 -14.46
CA ASP A 211 -20.38 2.23 -15.12
C ASP A 211 -19.35 1.30 -15.78
N VAL A 212 -18.30 1.86 -16.36
CA VAL A 212 -17.19 1.10 -16.95
C VAL A 212 -16.38 0.40 -15.86
N VAL A 213 -16.00 1.11 -14.80
CA VAL A 213 -15.20 0.59 -13.69
C VAL A 213 -15.92 -0.55 -13.00
N LYS A 214 -17.24 -0.50 -12.84
CA LYS A 214 -18.04 -1.59 -12.25
C LYS A 214 -17.90 -2.95 -12.96
N THR A 215 -17.39 -2.97 -14.19
CA THR A 215 -17.13 -4.22 -14.92
C THR A 215 -15.85 -4.93 -14.49
N HIS A 216 -15.00 -4.28 -13.67
CA HIS A 216 -13.76 -4.87 -13.23
C HIS A 216 -13.98 -6.05 -12.28
N VAL A 217 -13.20 -7.11 -12.47
CA VAL A 217 -13.26 -8.36 -11.68
C VAL A 217 -11.89 -8.78 -11.15
N ALA A 218 -10.83 -8.13 -11.64
CA ALA A 218 -9.46 -8.34 -11.23
C ALA A 218 -8.69 -7.01 -11.25
N GLN A 219 -7.50 -7.00 -10.67
CA GLN A 219 -6.66 -5.81 -10.61
C GLN A 219 -5.17 -6.14 -10.75
N ILE A 220 -4.41 -5.16 -11.22
CA ILE A 220 -2.96 -5.16 -11.18
C ILE A 220 -2.52 -4.05 -10.24
N ILE A 221 -1.87 -4.42 -9.13
CA ILE A 221 -1.22 -3.48 -8.23
C ILE A 221 0.09 -3.04 -8.89
N LEU A 222 0.28 -1.72 -9.02
CA LEU A 222 1.48 -1.11 -9.55
C LEU A 222 2.16 -0.29 -8.46
N ALA A 223 3.48 -0.39 -8.36
CA ALA A 223 4.26 0.52 -7.52
C ALA A 223 5.62 0.85 -8.15
N VAL A 224 6.08 2.07 -7.92
CA VAL A 224 7.44 2.52 -8.22
C VAL A 224 8.02 3.16 -6.97
N PHE A 225 9.19 2.67 -6.57
CA PHE A 225 9.94 3.17 -5.42
C PHE A 225 11.23 3.82 -5.89
N THR A 226 11.54 5.02 -5.39
CA THR A 226 12.86 5.64 -5.59
C THR A 226 13.92 4.91 -4.76
N ARG A 227 14.96 4.35 -5.39
CA ARG A 227 16.20 3.95 -4.70
C ARG A 227 17.26 5.05 -4.79
N THR A 228 17.39 5.64 -5.98
CA THR A 228 18.23 6.81 -6.26
C THR A 228 17.52 7.70 -7.28
N GLY A 229 17.68 9.02 -7.18
CA GLY A 229 17.05 9.98 -8.10
C GLY A 229 15.99 10.84 -7.41
N SER A 230 15.18 11.54 -8.21
CA SER A 230 14.15 12.44 -7.68
C SER A 230 12.74 11.84 -7.71
N PRO A 231 11.79 12.36 -6.91
CA PRO A 231 10.39 12.02 -7.03
C PRO A 231 9.80 12.31 -8.42
N LEU A 232 10.33 13.31 -9.14
CA LEU A 232 9.94 13.61 -10.53
C LEU A 232 10.28 12.43 -11.46
N ASP A 233 11.48 11.86 -11.32
CA ASP A 233 11.90 10.72 -12.13
C ASP A 233 11.06 9.47 -11.82
N SER A 234 10.74 9.26 -10.54
CA SER A 234 9.87 8.16 -10.09
C SER A 234 8.44 8.33 -10.61
N GLY A 235 7.92 9.55 -10.63
CA GLY A 235 6.63 9.88 -11.24
C GLY A 235 6.63 9.56 -12.74
N LYS A 236 7.66 9.98 -13.49
CA LYS A 236 7.80 9.63 -14.92
C LYS A 236 7.85 8.12 -15.12
N MET A 237 8.59 7.40 -14.28
CA MET A 237 8.69 5.94 -14.34
C MET A 237 7.35 5.25 -14.03
N TYR A 238 6.61 5.75 -13.03
CA TYR A 238 5.26 5.26 -12.71
C TYR A 238 4.30 5.44 -13.89
N VAL A 239 4.30 6.60 -14.56
CA VAL A 239 3.44 6.83 -15.73
C VAL A 239 3.79 5.86 -16.86
N LYS A 240 5.08 5.59 -17.11
CA LYS A 240 5.52 4.60 -18.11
C LYS A 240 5.02 3.19 -17.78
N LEU A 241 5.12 2.79 -16.51
CA LEU A 241 4.64 1.48 -16.03
C LEU A 241 3.11 1.37 -16.15
N ALA A 242 2.37 2.36 -15.64
CA ALA A 242 0.91 2.40 -15.71
C ALA A 242 0.41 2.42 -17.14
N ALA A 243 1.01 3.22 -18.03
CA ALA A 243 0.68 3.24 -19.46
C ALA A 243 0.92 1.89 -20.14
N SER A 244 1.97 1.17 -19.74
CA SER A 244 2.26 -0.17 -20.29
C SER A 244 1.22 -1.20 -19.87
N CYS A 245 0.68 -1.08 -18.66
CA CYS A 245 -0.38 -1.96 -18.14
C CYS A 245 -1.75 -1.60 -18.72
N LEU A 246 -2.06 -0.30 -18.88
CA LEU A 246 -3.30 0.19 -19.48
C LEU A 246 -3.47 -0.17 -20.97
N LYS A 247 -2.39 -0.63 -21.63
CA LYS A 247 -2.44 -1.18 -22.99
C LYS A 247 -2.91 -2.63 -23.07
N LEU A 248 -3.16 -3.29 -21.93
CA LEU A 248 -3.84 -4.59 -21.93
C LEU A 248 -5.28 -4.42 -22.43
N PRO A 249 -5.79 -5.35 -23.27
CA PRO A 249 -7.10 -5.19 -23.92
C PRO A 249 -8.30 -5.22 -22.95
N ASN A 250 -8.11 -5.75 -21.74
CA ASN A 250 -9.11 -5.84 -20.67
C ASN A 250 -8.94 -4.76 -19.60
N ALA A 251 -7.97 -3.85 -19.73
CA ALA A 251 -7.79 -2.74 -18.79
C ALA A 251 -8.88 -1.67 -19.00
N VAL A 252 -9.64 -1.39 -17.94
CA VAL A 252 -10.79 -0.48 -17.98
C VAL A 252 -10.60 0.81 -17.18
N GLY A 253 -9.56 0.92 -16.35
CA GLY A 253 -9.24 2.14 -15.62
C GLY A 253 -7.96 2.02 -14.79
N LEU A 254 -7.43 3.16 -14.34
CA LEU A 254 -6.35 3.22 -13.35
C LEU A 254 -6.85 3.94 -12.10
N TYR A 255 -7.03 3.23 -11.00
CA TYR A 255 -7.33 3.81 -9.70
C TYR A 255 -6.02 4.29 -9.04
N SER A 256 -5.83 5.60 -8.98
CA SER A 256 -4.63 6.26 -8.46
C SER A 256 -4.97 7.70 -8.08
N SER A 257 -4.21 8.29 -7.17
CA SER A 257 -4.34 9.73 -6.85
C SER A 257 -5.77 10.16 -6.49
N GLY A 258 -6.50 9.31 -5.74
CA GLY A 258 -7.85 9.60 -5.27
C GLY A 258 -8.92 9.65 -6.37
N THR A 259 -8.65 9.10 -7.56
CA THR A 259 -9.61 9.03 -8.67
C THR A 259 -9.34 7.81 -9.56
N VAL A 260 -10.25 7.53 -10.51
CA VAL A 260 -10.00 6.57 -11.59
C VAL A 260 -9.78 7.31 -12.90
N PHE A 261 -8.61 7.13 -13.49
CA PHE A 261 -8.25 7.69 -14.79
C PHE A 261 -8.78 6.82 -15.93
N GLU A 262 -9.36 7.46 -16.94
CA GLU A 262 -9.76 6.82 -18.20
C GLU A 262 -8.51 6.32 -18.96
N PRO A 263 -8.46 5.04 -19.40
CA PRO A 263 -7.28 4.49 -20.07
C PRO A 263 -6.83 5.29 -21.30
N GLU A 264 -7.75 5.64 -22.21
CA GLU A 264 -7.39 6.34 -23.46
C GLU A 264 -6.83 7.74 -23.17
N MET A 265 -7.46 8.48 -22.25
CA MET A 265 -6.99 9.81 -21.86
C MET A 265 -5.63 9.73 -21.17
N PHE A 266 -5.43 8.78 -20.24
CA PHE A 266 -4.16 8.59 -19.55
C PHE A 266 -3.03 8.29 -20.54
N LEU A 267 -3.25 7.36 -21.47
CA LEU A 267 -2.27 6.99 -22.50
C LEU A 267 -1.92 8.18 -23.40
N ARG A 268 -2.91 8.99 -23.78
CA ARG A 268 -2.70 10.19 -24.60
C ARG A 268 -1.85 11.23 -23.86
N MET A 269 -2.10 11.45 -22.57
CA MET A 269 -1.32 12.37 -21.75
C MET A 269 0.11 11.86 -21.50
N ALA A 270 0.29 10.54 -21.34
CA ALA A 270 1.59 9.93 -21.10
C ALA A 270 2.59 10.13 -22.25
N GLU A 271 2.11 10.36 -23.48
CA GLU A 271 2.97 10.66 -24.64
C GLU A 271 3.83 11.92 -24.44
N ILE A 272 3.43 12.84 -23.53
CA ILE A 272 4.21 14.03 -23.20
C ILE A 272 5.62 13.70 -22.70
N ILE A 273 5.81 12.52 -22.09
CA ILE A 273 7.11 12.04 -21.59
C ILE A 273 8.14 11.84 -22.71
N LYS A 274 7.70 11.69 -23.96
CA LYS A 274 8.61 11.55 -25.12
C LYS A 274 9.25 12.87 -25.54
N SER A 275 8.75 13.99 -25.02
CA SER A 275 9.43 15.29 -25.09
C SER A 275 10.36 15.42 -23.89
N ASP A 276 11.62 15.82 -24.11
CA ASP A 276 12.65 15.82 -23.05
C ASP A 276 12.35 16.80 -21.90
N ASP A 277 11.63 17.89 -22.16
CA ASP A 277 11.43 19.00 -21.21
C ASP A 277 10.10 18.95 -20.44
N ASP A 278 9.19 18.03 -20.76
CA ASP A 278 7.84 18.05 -20.20
C ASP A 278 7.66 17.07 -19.03
N PHE A 279 6.79 17.44 -18.09
CA PHE A 279 6.43 16.62 -16.92
C PHE A 279 4.95 16.17 -17.00
N PRO A 280 4.63 14.87 -16.82
CA PRO A 280 3.28 14.34 -16.96
C PRO A 280 2.42 14.60 -15.70
N LEU A 281 2.29 15.87 -15.28
CA LEU A 281 1.56 16.25 -14.06
C LEU A 281 0.13 15.71 -14.05
N LEU A 282 -0.56 15.80 -15.19
CA LEU A 282 -1.96 15.36 -15.35
C LEU A 282 -2.16 13.85 -15.26
N ASN A 283 -1.10 13.05 -15.38
CA ASN A 283 -1.15 11.61 -15.13
C ASN A 283 -0.94 11.26 -13.65
N LEU A 284 -0.47 12.21 -12.83
CA LEU A 284 0.01 11.95 -11.47
C LEU A 284 -0.84 12.67 -10.41
N VAL A 285 -1.42 13.82 -10.75
CA VAL A 285 -2.21 14.65 -9.83
C VAL A 285 -3.63 14.79 -10.36
N HIS A 286 -4.61 14.44 -9.52
CA HIS A 286 -6.01 14.73 -9.76
C HIS A 286 -6.36 16.14 -9.29
N PHE A 287 -7.16 16.86 -10.09
CA PHE A 287 -7.66 18.19 -9.79
C PHE A 287 -9.18 18.13 -9.66
N GLY A 288 -9.64 17.97 -8.43
CA GLY A 288 -11.05 17.85 -8.11
C GLY A 288 -11.72 19.21 -8.00
N LEU A 289 -12.99 19.28 -8.42
CA LEU A 289 -13.81 20.49 -8.35
C LEU A 289 -15.16 20.14 -7.73
N VAL A 290 -15.58 20.91 -6.72
CA VAL A 290 -16.83 20.68 -6.00
C VAL A 290 -17.59 21.99 -5.88
N ARG A 291 -18.80 22.03 -6.45
CA ARG A 291 -19.68 23.20 -6.31
C ARG A 291 -20.47 23.12 -5.01
N THR A 292 -20.43 24.20 -4.22
CA THR A 292 -21.18 24.36 -2.97
C THR A 292 -22.15 25.54 -3.08
N GLU A 293 -22.92 25.79 -2.03
CA GLU A 293 -23.78 26.99 -1.94
C GLU A 293 -22.96 28.29 -1.82
N SER A 294 -21.76 28.22 -1.24
CA SER A 294 -20.88 29.34 -0.96
C SER A 294 -19.92 29.67 -2.10
N GLY A 295 -19.63 28.72 -3.00
CA GLY A 295 -18.77 28.96 -4.15
C GLY A 295 -18.33 27.68 -4.85
N LEU A 296 -17.19 27.76 -5.52
CA LEU A 296 -16.52 26.61 -6.10
C LEU A 296 -15.30 26.26 -5.24
N ASN A 297 -15.23 24.99 -4.86
CA ASN A 297 -14.07 24.43 -4.18
C ASN A 297 -13.23 23.64 -5.16
N GLY A 298 -11.92 23.66 -4.97
CA GLY A 298 -10.97 22.89 -5.75
C GLY A 298 -9.93 22.26 -4.86
N TYR A 299 -9.44 21.08 -5.24
CA TYR A 299 -8.41 20.39 -4.47
C TYR A 299 -7.47 19.59 -5.38
N THR A 300 -6.24 19.38 -4.90
CA THR A 300 -5.29 18.44 -5.49
C THR A 300 -5.34 17.11 -4.75
N TYR A 301 -5.03 16.03 -5.46
CA TYR A 301 -4.69 14.75 -4.85
C TYR A 301 -3.58 14.09 -5.66
N GLY A 302 -2.46 13.77 -5.04
CA GLY A 302 -1.27 13.19 -5.70
C GLY A 302 -0.01 14.04 -5.57
N LEU A 303 -0.02 15.10 -4.75
CA LEU A 303 1.17 15.91 -4.43
C LEU A 303 2.07 15.26 -3.37
N LYS A 304 1.50 14.42 -2.49
CA LYS A 304 2.25 13.75 -1.41
C LYS A 304 3.45 12.91 -1.88
N PRO A 305 3.36 12.09 -2.96
CA PRO A 305 4.52 11.39 -3.51
C PRO A 305 5.68 12.30 -3.95
N PHE A 306 5.46 13.60 -4.16
CA PHE A 306 6.50 14.57 -4.49
C PHE A 306 7.08 15.27 -3.25
N GLY A 307 6.70 14.86 -2.05
CA GLY A 307 7.07 15.56 -0.83
C GLY A 307 6.28 16.85 -0.62
N LYS A 308 5.17 17.06 -1.34
CA LYS A 308 4.35 18.29 -1.26
C LYS A 308 3.04 18.07 -0.51
N GLU A 309 2.56 19.09 0.17
CA GLU A 309 1.23 19.09 0.77
C GLU A 309 0.16 19.25 -0.31
N GLU A 310 -0.99 18.62 -0.11
CA GLU A 310 -2.15 18.85 -0.99
C GLU A 310 -2.66 20.29 -0.83
N ILE A 311 -3.21 20.83 -1.90
CA ILE A 311 -3.66 22.21 -2.00
C ILE A 311 -5.18 22.20 -2.14
N GLU A 312 -5.84 23.07 -1.38
CA GLU A 312 -7.28 23.30 -1.49
C GLU A 312 -7.58 24.79 -1.68
N ILE A 313 -8.61 25.08 -2.44
CA ILE A 313 -9.19 26.41 -2.59
C ILE A 313 -10.65 26.26 -2.22
N LEU A 314 -11.10 27.07 -1.26
CA LEU A 314 -12.44 26.98 -0.70
C LEU A 314 -13.21 28.25 -1.01
N ASP A 315 -14.49 28.09 -1.34
CA ASP A 315 -15.47 29.15 -1.58
C ASP A 315 -15.04 30.18 -2.64
N SER A 316 -14.27 29.74 -3.64
CA SER A 316 -13.83 30.60 -4.73
C SER A 316 -15.00 31.06 -5.58
N GLN A 317 -14.91 32.29 -6.08
CA GLN A 317 -15.88 32.88 -7.00
C GLN A 317 -15.41 32.81 -8.46
N ALA A 318 -14.26 32.18 -8.70
CA ALA A 318 -13.72 31.97 -10.04
C ALA A 318 -14.57 30.97 -10.85
N ASP A 319 -14.45 31.05 -12.18
CA ASP A 319 -15.05 30.06 -13.06
C ASP A 319 -14.30 28.71 -12.94
N PRO A 320 -14.96 27.57 -13.21
CA PRO A 320 -14.35 26.25 -13.03
C PRO A 320 -13.07 26.02 -13.83
N ALA A 321 -12.97 26.61 -15.02
CA ALA A 321 -11.76 26.51 -15.85
C ALA A 321 -10.59 27.23 -15.19
N ASP A 322 -10.80 28.48 -14.76
CA ASP A 322 -9.78 29.32 -14.13
C ASP A 322 -9.28 28.71 -12.81
N LEU A 323 -10.18 28.17 -11.98
CA LEU A 323 -9.81 27.51 -10.73
C LEU A 323 -8.95 26.25 -10.98
N ARG A 324 -9.32 25.47 -12.00
CA ARG A 324 -8.57 24.26 -12.38
C ARG A 324 -7.20 24.61 -12.95
N GLU A 325 -7.14 25.60 -13.84
CA GLU A 325 -5.88 26.11 -14.40
C GLU A 325 -4.96 26.63 -13.30
N PHE A 326 -5.50 27.41 -12.36
CA PHE A 326 -4.76 27.89 -11.20
C PHE A 326 -4.14 26.74 -10.37
N LEU A 327 -4.92 25.71 -10.04
CA LEU A 327 -4.41 24.55 -9.30
C LEU A 327 -3.33 23.80 -10.08
N MET A 328 -3.50 23.65 -11.40
CA MET A 328 -2.51 23.02 -12.26
C MET A 328 -1.20 23.81 -12.27
N ASP A 329 -1.27 25.12 -12.49
CA ASP A 329 -0.09 25.99 -12.58
C ASP A 329 0.70 26.01 -11.28
N ILE A 330 0.00 26.11 -10.14
CA ILE A 330 0.64 26.06 -8.83
C ILE A 330 1.23 24.68 -8.55
N SER A 331 0.55 23.60 -8.94
CA SER A 331 1.03 22.24 -8.78
C SER A 331 2.29 21.98 -9.61
N SER A 332 2.30 22.42 -10.87
CA SER A 332 3.50 22.39 -11.73
C SER A 332 4.64 23.19 -11.10
N TYR A 333 4.36 24.40 -10.62
CA TYR A 333 5.37 25.22 -9.96
C TYR A 333 5.99 24.54 -8.73
N VAL A 334 5.17 24.02 -7.80
CA VAL A 334 5.69 23.39 -6.57
C VAL A 334 6.41 22.09 -6.84
N VAL A 335 5.96 21.30 -7.81
CA VAL A 335 6.56 20.00 -8.17
C VAL A 335 7.84 20.20 -8.98
N GLU A 336 7.78 20.92 -10.10
CA GLU A 336 8.90 21.04 -11.04
C GLU A 336 10.01 21.97 -10.52
N GLN A 337 9.66 23.02 -9.77
CA GLN A 337 10.65 23.91 -9.16
C GLN A 337 11.02 23.50 -7.73
N ASN A 338 10.48 22.38 -7.25
CA ASN A 338 10.67 21.85 -5.90
C ASN A 338 10.41 22.90 -4.79
N VAL A 339 9.42 23.76 -4.99
CA VAL A 339 9.09 24.82 -4.01
C VAL A 339 8.31 24.22 -2.85
N THR A 340 8.58 24.70 -1.64
CA THR A 340 7.80 24.35 -0.44
C THR A 340 7.04 25.59 -0.01
N LEU A 341 5.71 25.53 -0.10
CA LEU A 341 4.82 26.57 0.38
C LEU A 341 4.60 26.39 1.88
N ARG A 342 4.58 27.48 2.65
CA ARG A 342 4.43 27.44 4.11
C ARG A 342 3.20 28.22 4.59
N ASN A 343 2.69 27.80 5.74
CA ASN A 343 1.63 28.51 6.43
C ASN A 343 1.99 29.98 6.68
N GLY A 344 1.08 30.89 6.36
CA GLY A 344 1.26 32.34 6.53
C GLY A 344 2.03 33.03 5.40
N GLU A 345 2.54 32.29 4.41
CA GLU A 345 3.11 32.87 3.19
C GLU A 345 2.01 33.35 2.23
N THR A 346 2.43 34.02 1.16
CA THR A 346 1.57 34.39 0.05
C THR A 346 2.14 33.90 -1.27
N ILE A 347 1.28 33.49 -2.20
CA ILE A 347 1.66 33.11 -3.55
C ILE A 347 0.92 33.96 -4.59
N GLY A 348 1.52 34.13 -5.76
CA GLY A 348 0.90 34.82 -6.89
C GLY A 348 1.74 34.66 -8.15
N PHE A 349 1.09 34.77 -9.31
CA PHE A 349 1.75 34.70 -10.62
C PHE A 349 2.33 36.04 -11.07
N THR A 350 2.02 37.13 -10.35
CA THR A 350 2.63 38.45 -10.52
C THR A 350 3.15 38.99 -9.19
N ALA A 351 4.00 40.01 -9.24
CA ALA A 351 4.55 40.64 -8.02
C ALA A 351 3.48 41.32 -7.16
N GLU A 352 2.36 41.71 -7.77
CA GLU A 352 1.24 42.38 -7.14
C GLU A 352 0.24 41.38 -6.51
N GLN A 353 0.14 40.18 -7.07
CA GLN A 353 -0.78 39.16 -6.57
C GLN A 353 -0.22 38.51 -5.30
N LYS A 354 -1.01 38.55 -4.22
CA LYS A 354 -0.63 38.00 -2.91
C LYS A 354 -1.80 37.21 -2.32
N LEU A 355 -1.92 35.96 -2.75
CA LEU A 355 -2.93 35.03 -2.27
C LEU A 355 -2.43 34.39 -0.97
N PRO A 356 -3.15 34.53 0.16
CA PRO A 356 -2.70 33.99 1.44
C PRO A 356 -2.73 32.46 1.43
N ILE A 357 -1.72 31.86 2.06
CA ILE A 357 -1.63 30.41 2.30
C ILE A 357 -1.89 30.15 3.78
N THR A 358 -2.86 29.29 4.08
CA THR A 358 -3.13 28.81 5.44
C THR A 358 -3.02 27.30 5.47
N ARG A 359 -2.28 26.75 6.44
CA ARG A 359 -2.22 25.31 6.68
C ARG A 359 -3.28 24.94 7.71
N SER A 360 -4.16 23.99 7.36
CA SER A 360 -5.23 23.50 8.23
C SER A 360 -5.69 22.11 7.82
N GLU A 361 -6.56 21.50 8.61
CA GLU A 361 -7.21 20.23 8.27
C GLU A 361 -7.83 20.26 6.86
N GLY A 362 -7.68 19.16 6.14
CA GLY A 362 -8.23 18.94 4.82
C GLY A 362 -9.75 18.93 4.83
N VAL A 363 -10.37 19.47 3.78
CA VAL A 363 -11.83 19.35 3.58
C VAL A 363 -12.13 18.20 2.62
N TYR A 364 -11.34 18.08 1.56
CA TYR A 364 -11.47 17.03 0.54
C TYR A 364 -10.36 15.97 0.56
N VAL A 365 -9.32 16.19 1.37
CA VAL A 365 -8.15 15.30 1.47
C VAL A 365 -7.91 14.91 2.92
N ASN A 366 -7.29 13.73 3.12
CA ASN A 366 -6.98 13.26 4.47
C ASN A 366 -5.75 13.98 5.05
N GLY A 367 -5.89 14.41 6.32
CA GLY A 367 -4.85 15.12 7.07
C GLY A 367 -4.81 16.61 6.73
N GLU A 368 -3.68 17.26 7.00
CA GLU A 368 -3.52 18.69 6.73
C GLU A 368 -3.29 19.00 5.24
N SER A 369 -3.64 20.21 4.85
CA SER A 369 -3.52 20.75 3.48
C SER A 369 -3.23 22.26 3.51
N LEU A 370 -2.77 22.79 2.38
CA LEU A 370 -2.58 24.22 2.18
C LEU A 370 -3.81 24.84 1.51
N LYS A 371 -4.47 25.75 2.21
CA LYS A 371 -5.57 26.56 1.69
C LYS A 371 -5.04 27.82 1.03
N ILE A 372 -5.34 28.01 -0.24
CA ILE A 372 -4.97 29.23 -0.98
C ILE A 372 -6.22 30.07 -1.21
N GLY A 373 -6.18 31.33 -0.79
CA GLY A 373 -7.30 32.27 -1.02
C GLY A 373 -7.28 32.81 -2.45
N PHE A 374 -7.94 32.11 -3.38
CA PHE A 374 -8.03 32.45 -4.81
C PHE A 374 -9.44 32.92 -5.23
#